data_AF-A0A949Y3R4-F1
#
_entry.id   AF-A0A949Y3R4-F1
#
_cell.length_a   1.000
_cell.length_b   1.000
_cell.length_c   1.000
_cell.angle_alpha   90.00
_cell.angle_beta   90.00
_cell.angle_gamma   90.00
#
_symmetry.space_group_name_H-M   'P 1'
#
loop_
_entity.id
_entity.type
_entity.pdbx_description
1 polymer ?
#
loop_
_entity_poly.entity_id
_entity_poly.type
_entity_poly.pdbx_seq_one_letter_code
_entity_poly.pdbx_strand_id
1 'polypeptide(L)'
;MRDLDGLLALVDEFHITDRGLRSARERVRRGDGPAAVEALVRAAAKYFGDMASEADRHLADLDRKLDDLYQRQYNLQAERSVAERRRDGARRVLDALHETGAGEARR
;
A
#
# COMPACT_ATOMS: atom_id res chain seq x y z
N MET A 1 -27.59 -4.09 -17.55
CA MET A 1 -27.29 -5.52 -17.39
C MET A 1 -26.22 -5.83 -18.42
N ARG A 2 -24.98 -6.17 -18.02
CA ARG A 2 -23.95 -6.55 -19.02
C ARG A 2 -24.37 -7.88 -19.64
N ASP A 3 -24.18 -8.01 -20.95
CA ASP A 3 -24.36 -9.28 -21.63
C ASP A 3 -23.17 -10.22 -21.36
N LEU A 4 -23.30 -11.47 -21.79
CA LEU A 4 -22.30 -12.51 -21.60
C LEU A 4 -20.96 -12.17 -22.26
N ASP A 5 -20.99 -11.51 -23.41
CA ASP A 5 -19.80 -11.14 -24.17
C ASP A 5 -18.98 -10.07 -23.43
N GLY A 6 -19.64 -9.09 -22.82
CA GLY A 6 -18.98 -8.12 -21.96
C GLY A 6 -18.35 -8.72 -20.71
N LEU A 7 -18.94 -9.80 -20.15
CA LEU A 7 -18.32 -10.54 -19.05
C LEU A 7 -17.08 -11.32 -19.52
N LEU A 8 -17.18 -12.02 -20.66
CA LEU A 8 -16.05 -12.77 -21.22
C LEU A 8 -14.86 -11.86 -21.54
N ALA A 9 -15.13 -10.69 -22.15
CA ALA A 9 -14.09 -9.71 -22.45
C ALA A 9 -13.31 -9.29 -21.19
N LEU A 10 -14.02 -8.98 -20.09
CA LEU A 10 -13.36 -8.67 -18.82
C LEU A 10 -12.54 -9.84 -18.27
N VAL A 11 -13.09 -11.06 -18.31
CA VAL A 11 -12.39 -12.26 -17.83
C VAL A 11 -11.12 -12.49 -18.65
N ASP A 12 -11.14 -12.16 -19.94
CA ASP A 12 -10.03 -12.33 -20.88
C ASP A 12 -8.90 -11.31 -20.70
N GLU A 13 -9.12 -10.21 -19.99
CA GLU A 13 -8.05 -9.28 -19.59
C GLU A 13 -7.08 -9.91 -18.57
N PHE A 14 -7.47 -11.00 -17.93
CA PHE A 14 -6.67 -11.66 -16.89
C PHE A 14 -5.95 -12.91 -17.40
N HIS A 15 -4.73 -13.12 -16.92
CA HIS A 15 -4.05 -14.40 -17.05
C HIS A 15 -4.60 -15.42 -16.05
N ILE A 16 -5.72 -16.06 -16.40
CA ILE A 16 -6.39 -17.04 -15.53
C ILE A 16 -5.58 -18.34 -15.46
N THR A 17 -5.17 -18.73 -14.26
CA THR A 17 -4.52 -20.02 -13.98
C THR A 17 -5.49 -21.09 -13.48
N ASP A 18 -6.64 -20.68 -12.91
CA ASP A 18 -7.63 -21.60 -12.37
C ASP A 18 -8.24 -22.49 -13.46
N ARG A 19 -8.10 -23.81 -13.28
CA ARG A 19 -8.54 -24.81 -14.27
C ARG A 19 -10.06 -24.83 -14.43
N GLY A 20 -10.80 -24.59 -13.34
CA GLY A 20 -12.27 -24.61 -13.35
C GLY A 20 -12.83 -23.46 -14.18
N LEU A 21 -12.36 -22.24 -13.93
CA LEU A 21 -12.74 -21.04 -14.66
C LEU A 21 -12.33 -21.12 -16.13
N ARG A 22 -11.11 -21.56 -16.44
CA ARG A 22 -10.68 -21.78 -17.83
C ARG A 22 -11.59 -22.76 -18.56
N SER A 23 -11.89 -23.90 -17.94
CA SER A 23 -12.76 -24.92 -18.54
C SER A 23 -14.16 -24.36 -18.79
N ALA A 24 -14.75 -23.68 -17.81
CA ALA A 24 -16.07 -23.07 -17.96
C ALA A 24 -16.11 -22.01 -19.07
N ARG A 25 -15.05 -21.18 -19.18
CA ARG A 25 -14.91 -20.18 -20.24
C ARG A 25 -14.86 -20.81 -21.64
N GLU A 26 -14.07 -21.84 -21.83
CA GLU A 26 -13.98 -22.54 -23.12
C GLU A 26 -15.30 -23.21 -23.50
N ARG A 27 -16.05 -23.75 -22.53
CA ARG A 27 -17.38 -24.31 -22.77
C ARG A 27 -18.38 -23.25 -23.25
N VAL A 28 -18.34 -22.05 -22.66
CA VAL A 28 -19.18 -20.94 -23.11
C VAL A 28 -18.79 -20.51 -24.53
N ARG A 29 -17.50 -20.40 -24.84
CA ARG A 29 -17.02 -20.05 -26.19
C ARG A 29 -17.44 -21.05 -27.27
N ARG A 30 -17.57 -22.33 -26.91
CA ARG A 30 -18.10 -23.39 -27.81
C ARG A 30 -19.61 -23.37 -27.97
N GLY A 31 -20.33 -22.56 -27.20
CA GLY A 31 -21.78 -22.52 -27.24
C GLY A 31 -22.45 -23.71 -26.55
N ASP A 32 -21.83 -24.30 -25.50
CA ASP A 32 -22.34 -25.45 -24.73
C ASP A 32 -23.67 -25.16 -23.95
N GLY A 33 -24.34 -24.03 -24.23
CA GLY A 33 -25.64 -23.66 -23.71
C GLY A 33 -25.67 -23.03 -22.30
N PRO A 34 -26.87 -22.82 -21.73
CA PRO A 34 -27.05 -22.07 -20.49
C PRO A 34 -26.30 -22.64 -19.28
N ALA A 35 -26.18 -23.97 -19.18
CA ALA A 35 -25.46 -24.61 -18.08
C ALA A 35 -23.95 -24.25 -18.06
N ALA A 36 -23.35 -24.01 -19.22
CA ALA A 36 -21.96 -23.55 -19.32
C ALA A 36 -21.82 -22.10 -18.85
N VAL A 37 -22.80 -21.24 -19.18
CA VAL A 37 -22.85 -19.85 -18.73
C VAL A 37 -22.94 -19.77 -17.21
N GLU A 38 -23.84 -20.55 -16.60
CA GLU A 38 -23.94 -20.60 -15.16
C GLU A 38 -22.66 -21.10 -14.47
N ALA A 39 -22.02 -22.12 -15.06
CA ALA A 39 -20.75 -22.64 -14.55
C ALA A 39 -19.64 -21.57 -14.63
N LEU A 40 -19.59 -20.80 -15.71
CA LEU A 40 -18.66 -19.69 -15.88
C LEU A 40 -18.93 -18.61 -14.82
N VAL A 41 -20.18 -18.19 -14.64
CA VAL A 41 -20.54 -17.15 -13.66
C VAL A 41 -20.16 -17.58 -12.25
N ARG A 42 -20.47 -18.82 -11.85
CA ARG A 42 -20.09 -19.33 -10.52
C ARG A 42 -18.57 -19.42 -10.34
N ALA A 43 -17.84 -19.92 -11.34
CA ALA A 43 -16.39 -20.02 -11.28
C ALA A 43 -15.72 -18.64 -11.24
N ALA A 44 -16.21 -17.69 -12.05
CA ALA A 44 -15.71 -16.32 -12.09
C ALA A 44 -16.00 -15.60 -10.76
N ALA A 45 -17.23 -15.69 -10.25
CA ALA A 45 -17.59 -15.08 -8.97
C ALA A 45 -16.71 -15.58 -7.82
N LYS A 46 -16.43 -16.90 -7.78
CA LYS A 46 -15.51 -17.46 -6.80
C LYS A 46 -14.08 -16.93 -7.00
N TYR A 47 -13.53 -17.08 -8.21
CA TYR A 47 -12.14 -16.73 -8.50
C TYR A 47 -11.83 -15.25 -8.24
N PHE A 48 -12.65 -14.35 -8.79
CA PHE A 48 -12.45 -12.92 -8.62
C PHE A 48 -12.86 -12.44 -7.23
N GLY A 49 -13.83 -13.09 -6.58
CA GLY A 49 -14.18 -12.79 -5.18
C GLY A 49 -13.04 -13.12 -4.22
N ASP A 50 -12.39 -14.28 -4.40
CA ASP A 50 -11.22 -14.67 -3.62
C ASP A 50 -10.05 -13.69 -3.87
N MET A 51 -9.79 -13.36 -5.15
CA MET A 51 -8.75 -12.40 -5.55
C MET A 51 -8.98 -11.00 -4.95
N ALA A 52 -10.21 -10.47 -5.04
CA ALA A 52 -10.55 -9.17 -4.47
C ALA A 52 -10.38 -9.17 -2.95
N SER A 53 -10.85 -10.22 -2.27
CA SER A 53 -10.73 -10.35 -0.82
C SER A 53 -9.27 -10.47 -0.36
N GLU A 54 -8.40 -11.08 -1.16
CA GLU A 54 -6.96 -11.12 -0.90
C GLU A 54 -6.31 -9.75 -1.11
N ALA A 55 -6.63 -9.07 -2.21
CA ALA A 55 -6.14 -7.73 -2.50
C ALA A 55 -6.54 -6.73 -1.40
N ASP A 56 -7.80 -6.73 -0.96
CA ASP A 56 -8.30 -5.84 0.09
C ASP A 56 -7.57 -6.07 1.42
N ARG A 57 -7.35 -7.34 1.79
CA ARG A 57 -6.57 -7.67 3.00
C ARG A 57 -5.12 -7.23 2.89
N HIS A 58 -4.52 -7.37 1.71
CA HIS A 58 -3.16 -6.93 1.48
C HIS A 58 -3.03 -5.41 1.56
N LEU A 59 -3.96 -4.67 0.95
CA LEU A 59 -4.00 -3.21 1.05
C LEU A 59 -4.18 -2.74 2.49
N ALA A 60 -5.13 -3.33 3.24
CA ALA A 60 -5.33 -3.00 4.66
C ALA A 60 -4.10 -3.31 5.54
N ASP A 61 -3.29 -4.31 5.18
CA ASP A 61 -2.02 -4.58 5.85
C ASP A 61 -0.95 -3.55 5.48
N LEU A 62 -0.86 -3.15 4.21
CA LEU A 62 0.05 -2.09 3.77
C LEU A 62 -0.28 -0.75 4.41
N ASP A 63 -1.55 -0.36 4.45
CA ASP A 63 -1.99 0.91 5.04
C ASP A 63 -1.60 0.99 6.52
N ARG A 64 -1.85 -0.08 7.30
CA ARG A 64 -1.42 -0.14 8.71
C ARG A 64 0.10 -0.01 8.87
N LYS A 65 0.88 -0.63 7.99
CA LYS A 65 2.35 -0.51 8.01
C LYS A 65 2.81 0.90 7.65
N LEU A 66 2.15 1.55 6.70
CA LEU A 66 2.44 2.93 6.31
C LEU A 66 2.12 3.90 7.43
N ASP A 67 0.98 3.73 8.11
CA ASP A 67 0.62 4.53 9.29
C ASP A 67 1.64 4.40 10.42
N ASP A 68 2.07 3.19 10.73
CA ASP A 68 3.12 2.92 11.73
C ASP A 68 4.45 3.60 11.37
N LEU A 69 4.86 3.54 10.10
CA LEU A 69 6.07 4.18 9.61
C LEU A 69 5.96 5.70 9.68
N TYR A 70 4.81 6.26 9.29
CA TYR A 70 4.55 7.69 9.36
C TYR A 70 4.65 8.21 10.80
N GLN A 71 4.03 7.51 11.76
CA GLN A 71 4.11 7.90 13.18
C GLN A 71 5.55 7.85 13.70
N ARG A 72 6.33 6.84 13.33
CA ARG A 72 7.76 6.75 13.69
C ARG A 72 8.56 7.90 13.09
N GLN A 73 8.34 8.21 11.81
CA GLN A 73 9.00 9.33 11.13
C GLN A 73 8.66 10.66 11.81
N TYR A 74 7.39 10.88 12.15
CA TYR A 74 6.94 12.07 12.87
C TYR A 74 7.65 12.22 14.22
N ASN A 75 7.73 11.15 15.01
CA ASN A 75 8.43 11.17 16.30
C ASN A 75 9.93 11.48 16.13
N LEU A 76 10.60 10.85 15.16
CA LEU A 76 12.01 11.11 14.87
C LEU A 76 12.26 12.56 14.42
N GLN A 77 11.34 13.16 13.67
CA GLN A 77 11.42 14.58 13.30
C GLN A 77 11.28 15.51 14.51
N ALA A 78 10.40 15.16 15.46
CA ALA A 78 10.28 15.90 16.72
C ALA A 78 11.56 15.80 17.57
N GLU A 79 12.12 14.59 17.72
CA GLU A 79 13.40 14.37 18.41
C GLU A 79 14.55 15.15 17.76
N ARG A 80 14.64 15.11 16.43
CA ARG A 80 15.61 15.89 15.65
C ARG A 80 15.49 17.37 15.97
N SER A 81 14.28 17.91 15.98
CA SER A 81 14.02 19.32 16.26
C SER A 81 14.44 19.71 17.69
N VAL A 82 14.24 18.83 18.67
CA VAL A 82 14.72 19.03 20.05
C VAL A 82 16.25 19.03 20.10
N ALA A 83 16.89 18.07 19.43
CA ALA A 83 18.35 17.96 19.38
C ALA A 83 18.99 19.21 18.72
N GLU A 84 18.41 19.71 17.64
CA GLU A 84 18.84 20.96 16.99
C GLU A 84 18.77 22.15 17.95
N ARG A 85 17.63 22.34 18.64
CA ARG A 85 17.49 23.42 19.63
C ARG A 85 18.52 23.32 20.76
N ARG A 86 18.77 22.10 21.27
CA ARG A 86 19.80 21.86 22.30
C ARG A 86 21.19 22.21 21.81
N ARG A 87 21.55 21.76 20.61
CA ARG A 87 22.84 22.08 19.98
C ARG A 87 23.02 23.59 19.82
N ASP A 88 22.02 24.27 19.27
CA ASP A 88 22.10 25.71 19.00
C ASP A 88 22.12 26.55 20.29
N GLY A 89 21.43 26.10 21.34
CA GLY A 89 21.52 26.69 22.68
C GLY A 89 22.91 26.50 23.30
N ALA A 90 23.44 25.28 23.27
CA ALA A 90 24.79 24.99 23.77
C ALA A 90 25.86 25.79 23.03
N ARG A 91 25.76 25.91 21.70
CA ARG A 91 26.67 26.72 20.89
C ARG A 91 26.67 28.18 21.32
N ARG A 92 25.48 28.78 21.50
CA ARG A 92 25.35 30.16 21.98
C ARG A 92 26.00 30.38 23.35
N VAL A 93 25.86 29.43 24.27
CA VAL A 93 26.53 29.51 25.58
C VAL A 93 28.05 29.44 25.43
N LEU A 94 28.56 28.52 24.62
CA LEU A 94 30.00 28.40 24.37
C LEU A 94 30.58 29.69 23.76
N ASP A 95 29.87 30.28 22.80
CA ASP A 95 30.30 31.52 22.16
C ASP A 95 30.35 32.68 23.19
N ALA A 96 29.33 32.82 24.04
CA ALA A 96 29.30 33.83 25.11
C ALA A 96 30.41 33.63 26.16
N LEU A 97 30.72 32.38 26.50
CA LEU A 97 31.83 32.06 27.41
C LEU A 97 33.18 32.45 26.80
N HIS A 98 33.40 32.18 25.52
CA HIS A 98 34.62 32.59 24.82
C HIS A 98 34.77 34.12 24.78
N GLU A 99 33.69 34.85 24.50
CA GLU A 99 33.69 36.32 24.52
C GLU A 99 34.02 36.88 25.92
N THR A 100 33.45 36.28 26.97
CA THR A 100 33.67 36.70 28.36
C THR A 100 35.10 36.41 28.82
N GLY A 101 35.60 35.19 28.59
CA GLY A 101 36.98 34.81 28.93
C GLY A 101 38.05 35.58 28.15
N ALA A 102 37.76 35.96 26.90
CA ALA A 102 38.63 36.81 26.10
C ALA A 102 38.64 38.29 26.55
N GLY A 103 37.58 38.74 27.24
CA GLY A 103 37.48 40.06 27.85
C GLY A 103 38.22 40.19 29.18
N GLU A 104 38.26 39.12 29.98
CA GLU A 104 39.03 39.06 31.23
C GLU A 104 40.55 39.02 30.99
N ALA A 105 41.01 38.37 29.92
CA ALA A 105 42.44 38.30 29.58
C ALA A 105 43.04 39.61 29.01
N ARG A 106 42.21 40.64 28.74
CA ARG A 106 42.63 41.94 28.17
C ARG A 106 42.58 43.10 29.17
N ARG A 107 42.18 42.86 30.42
CA ARG A 107 42.23 43.86 31.50
C ARG A 107 43.40 43.56 32.43
#